data_AF-A0A662VY09-F1
#
_entry.id   AF-A0A662VY09-F1
#
_cell.length_a   1.000
_cell.length_b   1.000
_cell.length_c   1.000
_cell.angle_alpha   90.00
_cell.angle_beta   90.00
_cell.angle_gamma   90.00
#
_symmetry.space_group_name_H-M   'P 1'
#
loop_
_entity.id
_entity.type
_entity.pdbx_description
1 polymer ?
#
loop_
_entity_poly.entity_id
_entity_poly.type
_entity_poly.pdbx_seq_one_letter_code
_entity_poly.pdbx_strand_id
1 'polypeptide(L)'
;MRKVNYKEVLENPELLEREAERFGKNLSDKERQIREMYATVLKSKDLSMVNPRLRYQAARHRELDGLARYVGNLVSEVRKKEGEEFERYRESLLNFLEAVVAYARYYKAMEKEDYSWR
;
A
#
# COMPACT_ATOMS: atom_id res chain seq x y z
N MET A 1 -18.98 1.02 -10.58
CA MET A 1 -17.86 1.37 -9.67
C MET A 1 -17.43 2.80 -9.97
N ARG A 2 -17.41 3.70 -8.98
CA ARG A 2 -16.77 5.03 -9.15
C ARG A 2 -15.28 4.80 -9.44
N LYS A 3 -14.73 5.49 -10.43
CA LYS A 3 -13.30 5.42 -10.78
C LYS A 3 -12.52 6.08 -9.63
N VAL A 4 -11.57 5.35 -9.03
CA VAL A 4 -10.73 5.89 -7.95
C VAL A 4 -9.85 7.00 -8.52
N ASN A 5 -9.82 8.16 -7.84
CA ASN A 5 -8.95 9.28 -8.19
C ASN A 5 -7.64 9.17 -7.39
N TYR A 6 -6.62 8.57 -7.98
CA TYR A 6 -5.35 8.29 -7.30
C TYR A 6 -4.53 9.54 -6.95
N LYS A 7 -4.71 10.64 -7.71
CA LYS A 7 -4.11 11.92 -7.35
C LYS A 7 -4.67 12.43 -6.03
N GLU A 8 -6.01 12.43 -5.92
CA GLU A 8 -6.72 12.88 -4.72
C GLU A 8 -6.36 12.04 -3.49
N VAL A 9 -6.16 10.73 -3.66
CA VAL A 9 -5.68 9.85 -2.57
C VAL A 9 -4.30 10.28 -2.06
N LEU A 10 -3.37 10.68 -2.93
CA LEU A 10 -2.02 11.10 -2.53
C LEU A 10 -1.99 12.50 -1.89
N GLU A 11 -3.03 13.31 -2.13
CA GLU A 11 -3.17 14.67 -1.62
C GLU A 11 -4.06 14.77 -0.37
N ASN A 12 -4.89 13.76 -0.10
CA ASN A 12 -5.85 13.75 1.00
C ASN A 12 -5.50 12.66 2.04
N PRO A 13 -4.96 13.06 3.21
CA PRO A 13 -4.59 12.13 4.28
C PRO A 13 -5.74 11.22 4.76
N GLU A 14 -6.98 11.72 4.81
CA GLU A 14 -8.13 10.93 5.27
C GLU A 14 -8.48 9.81 4.28
N LEU A 15 -8.41 10.10 2.97
CA LEU A 15 -8.61 9.08 1.95
C LEU A 15 -7.48 8.05 1.97
N LEU A 16 -6.25 8.52 2.17
CA LEU A 16 -5.06 7.69 2.27
C LEU A 16 -5.17 6.69 3.43
N GLU A 17 -5.51 7.19 4.63
CA GLU A 17 -5.72 6.40 5.83
C GLU A 17 -6.87 5.39 5.65
N ARG A 18 -8.03 5.85 5.15
CA ARG A 18 -9.20 4.98 4.94
C ARG A 18 -8.90 3.82 3.99
N GLU A 19 -8.22 4.09 2.89
CA GLU A 19 -7.86 3.05 1.92
C GLU A 19 -6.77 2.12 2.51
N ALA A 20 -5.83 2.67 3.29
CA ALA A 20 -4.81 1.89 3.98
C ALA A 20 -5.42 0.93 5.00
N GLU A 21 -6.37 1.40 5.81
CA GLU A 21 -7.11 0.58 6.77
C GLU A 21 -7.87 -0.54 6.07
N ARG A 22 -8.60 -0.22 4.98
CA ARG A 22 -9.33 -1.23 4.21
C ARG A 22 -8.42 -2.35 3.74
N PHE A 23 -7.24 -2.03 3.20
CA PHE A 23 -6.28 -3.05 2.78
C PHE A 23 -5.66 -3.79 3.96
N GLY A 24 -5.24 -3.07 5.00
CA GLY A 24 -4.61 -3.65 6.18
C GLY A 24 -5.53 -4.65 6.89
N LYS A 25 -6.82 -4.32 7.03
CA LYS A 25 -7.84 -5.23 7.56
C LYS A 25 -8.03 -6.47 6.71
N ASN A 26 -8.19 -6.30 5.40
CA ASN A 26 -8.47 -7.42 4.48
C ASN A 26 -7.26 -8.35 4.27
N LEU A 27 -6.06 -7.88 4.57
CA LEU A 27 -4.80 -8.58 4.36
C LEU A 27 -4.01 -8.73 5.68
N SER A 28 -4.73 -8.79 6.81
CA SER A 28 -4.15 -8.87 8.17
C SER A 28 -3.16 -10.03 8.31
N ASP A 29 -3.46 -11.18 7.71
CA ASP A 29 -2.61 -12.37 7.70
C ASP A 29 -1.36 -12.25 6.80
N LYS A 30 -1.36 -11.31 5.84
CA LYS A 30 -0.29 -11.09 4.84
C LYS A 30 0.68 -9.96 5.19
N GLU A 31 0.75 -9.54 6.45
CA GLU A 31 1.64 -8.45 6.92
C GLU A 31 3.07 -8.54 6.36
N ARG A 32 3.66 -9.74 6.37
CA ARG A 32 5.02 -9.95 5.86
C ARG A 32 5.14 -9.59 4.38
N GLN A 33 4.20 -10.03 3.55
CA GLN A 33 4.23 -9.77 2.11
C GLN A 33 3.94 -8.29 1.81
N ILE A 34 3.05 -7.64 2.57
CA ILE A 34 2.82 -6.20 2.47
C ILE A 34 4.12 -5.45 2.78
N ARG A 35 4.86 -5.87 3.83
CA ARG A 35 6.16 -5.28 4.18
C ARG A 35 7.20 -5.44 3.07
N GLU A 36 7.18 -6.56 2.33
CA GLU A 36 8.06 -6.77 1.17
C GLU A 36 7.69 -5.81 0.01
N MET A 37 6.40 -5.54 -0.22
CA MET A 37 5.95 -4.51 -1.16
C MET A 37 6.41 -3.11 -0.72
N TYR A 38 6.24 -2.78 0.56
CA TYR A 38 6.73 -1.52 1.12
C TYR A 38 8.24 -1.34 0.91
N ALA A 39 9.03 -2.35 1.27
CA ALA A 39 10.48 -2.33 1.07
C ALA A 39 10.88 -2.19 -0.40
N THR A 40 10.07 -2.72 -1.32
CA THR A 40 10.29 -2.58 -2.78
C THR A 40 10.19 -1.12 -3.22
N VAL A 41 9.19 -0.38 -2.72
CA VAL A 41 9.03 1.05 -3.02
C VAL A 41 10.10 1.87 -2.32
N LEU A 42 10.30 1.65 -1.01
CA LEU A 42 11.24 2.39 -0.17
C LEU A 42 12.68 2.36 -0.71
N LYS A 43 13.15 1.17 -1.12
CA LYS A 43 14.53 0.99 -1.64
C LYS A 43 14.72 1.49 -3.07
N SER A 44 13.64 1.79 -3.78
CA SER A 44 13.71 2.22 -5.17
C SER A 44 13.89 3.73 -5.23
N LYS A 45 15.06 4.18 -5.71
CA LYS A 45 15.32 5.60 -6.02
C LYS A 45 14.52 6.04 -7.25
N ASP A 46 14.46 5.17 -8.26
CA ASP A 46 13.61 5.32 -9.44
C ASP A 46 12.44 4.34 -9.35
N LEU A 47 11.22 4.85 -9.54
CA LEU A 47 9.99 4.09 -9.48
C LEU A 47 9.67 3.32 -10.78
N SER A 48 10.46 3.46 -11.84
CA SER A 48 10.26 2.79 -13.14
C SER A 48 10.08 1.27 -13.02
N MET A 49 10.87 0.64 -12.14
CA MET A 49 10.88 -0.81 -11.93
C MET A 49 9.96 -1.29 -10.81
N VAL A 50 9.29 -0.38 -10.09
CA VAL A 50 8.41 -0.74 -8.97
C VAL A 50 7.21 -1.53 -9.48
N ASN A 51 6.50 -1.05 -10.50
CA ASN A 51 5.30 -1.71 -11.00
C ASN A 51 5.53 -3.16 -11.48
N PRO A 52 6.57 -3.47 -12.29
CA PRO A 52 6.92 -4.85 -12.61
C PRO A 52 7.19 -5.73 -11.38
N ARG A 53 7.90 -5.21 -10.37
CA ARG A 53 8.21 -5.95 -9.14
C ARG A 53 6.97 -6.24 -8.30
N LEU A 54 6.06 -5.27 -8.18
CA LEU A 54 4.77 -5.45 -7.50
C LEU A 54 3.91 -6.51 -8.20
N ARG A 55 3.85 -6.49 -9.54
CA ARG A 55 3.13 -7.51 -10.32
C ARG A 55 3.73 -8.90 -10.13
N TYR A 56 5.06 -9.00 -10.08
CA TYR A 56 5.73 -10.26 -9.81
C TYR A 56 5.41 -10.80 -8.41
N GLN A 57 5.40 -9.94 -7.39
CA GLN A 57 5.00 -10.33 -6.02
C GLN A 57 3.54 -10.78 -5.97
N ALA A 58 2.62 -10.05 -6.63
CA ALA A 58 1.22 -10.43 -6.71
C ALA A 58 0.98 -11.74 -7.48
N ALA A 59 1.80 -12.06 -8.49
CA ALA A 59 1.73 -13.34 -9.18
C ALA A 59 2.06 -14.53 -8.26
N ARG A 60 2.95 -14.32 -7.27
CA ARG A 60 3.31 -15.32 -6.24
C ARG A 60 2.31 -15.39 -5.09
N HIS A 61 1.61 -14.30 -4.82
CA HIS A 61 0.64 -14.15 -3.74
C HIS A 61 -0.61 -13.46 -4.30
N ARG A 62 -1.52 -14.26 -4.89
CA ARG A 62 -2.67 -13.75 -5.65
C ARG A 62 -3.59 -12.84 -4.82
N GLU A 63 -3.64 -13.05 -3.52
CA GLU A 63 -4.39 -12.24 -2.55
C GLU A 63 -3.93 -10.77 -2.54
N LEU A 64 -2.68 -10.50 -2.92
CA LEU A 64 -2.12 -9.15 -2.99
C LEU A 64 -2.45 -8.42 -4.30
N ASP A 65 -3.07 -9.07 -5.29
CA ASP A 65 -3.31 -8.47 -6.61
C ASP A 65 -4.09 -7.14 -6.51
N GLY A 66 -5.07 -7.07 -5.62
CA GLY A 66 -5.82 -5.84 -5.34
C GLY A 66 -4.92 -4.70 -4.84
N LEU A 67 -4.07 -4.99 -3.84
CA LEU A 67 -3.13 -4.01 -3.30
C LEU A 67 -2.05 -3.64 -4.32
N ALA A 68 -1.50 -4.61 -5.04
CA ALA A 68 -0.45 -4.40 -6.04
C ALA A 68 -0.92 -3.52 -7.20
N ARG A 69 -2.15 -3.73 -7.69
CA ARG A 69 -2.75 -2.85 -8.70
C ARG A 69 -2.99 -1.46 -8.15
N TYR A 70 -3.49 -1.35 -6.93
CA TYR A 70 -3.76 -0.07 -6.29
C TYR A 70 -2.47 0.76 -6.11
N VAL A 71 -1.45 0.16 -5.50
CA VAL A 71 -0.12 0.76 -5.33
C VAL A 71 0.49 1.08 -6.69
N GLY A 72 0.33 0.21 -7.68
CA GLY A 72 0.85 0.46 -9.02
C GLY A 72 0.24 1.68 -9.71
N ASN A 73 -1.03 1.96 -9.43
CA ASN A 73 -1.70 3.18 -9.89
C ASN A 73 -1.20 4.42 -9.14
N LEU A 74 -1.03 4.34 -7.81
CA LEU A 74 -0.41 5.42 -7.03
C LEU A 74 1.01 5.74 -7.54
N VAL A 75 1.86 4.71 -7.72
CA VAL A 75 3.21 4.84 -8.31
C VAL A 75 3.16 5.53 -9.67
N SER A 76 2.16 5.20 -10.50
CA SER A 76 2.00 5.82 -11.81
C SER A 76 1.63 7.30 -11.71
N GLU A 77 0.90 7.72 -10.68
CA GLU A 77 0.66 9.14 -10.40
C GLU A 77 1.91 9.85 -9.88
N VAL A 78 2.66 9.23 -8.94
CA VAL A 78 3.92 9.80 -8.43
C VAL A 78 4.92 10.04 -9.57
N ARG A 79 5.04 9.08 -10.51
CA ARG A 79 5.96 9.16 -11.66
C ARG A 79 5.66 10.27 -12.66
N LYS A 80 4.49 10.91 -12.60
CA LYS A 80 4.14 12.07 -13.44
C LYS A 80 4.65 13.39 -12.85
N LYS A 81 5.23 13.36 -11.65
CA LYS A 81 5.69 14.53 -10.91
C LYS A 81 7.20 14.68 -11.02
N GLU A 82 7.68 15.88 -10.74
CA GLU A 82 9.09 16.23 -10.75
C GLU A 82 9.43 17.12 -9.53
N GLY A 83 10.72 17.20 -9.16
CA GLY A 83 11.21 18.06 -8.09
C GLY A 83 10.56 17.79 -6.73
N GLU A 84 10.21 18.85 -6.00
CA GLU A 84 9.59 18.76 -4.67
C GLU A 84 8.23 18.06 -4.68
N GLU A 85 7.46 18.20 -5.77
CA GLU A 85 6.16 17.54 -5.89
C GLU A 85 6.32 16.02 -5.98
N PHE A 86 7.36 15.55 -6.67
CA PHE A 86 7.71 14.13 -6.70
C PHE A 86 8.03 13.59 -5.30
N GLU A 87 8.88 14.28 -4.54
CA GLU A 87 9.26 13.84 -3.20
C GLU A 87 8.05 13.82 -2.25
N ARG A 88 7.19 14.85 -2.28
CA ARG A 88 5.95 14.88 -1.48
C ARG A 88 5.02 13.72 -1.83
N TYR A 89 4.79 13.46 -3.11
CA TYR A 89 3.92 12.37 -3.56
C TYR A 89 4.52 11.00 -3.22
N ARG A 90 5.84 10.87 -3.31
CA ARG A 90 6.59 9.67 -2.93
C ARG A 90 6.47 9.41 -1.42
N GLU A 91 6.57 10.45 -0.61
CA GLU A 91 6.34 10.38 0.83
C GLU A 91 4.92 9.93 1.16
N SER A 92 3.88 10.52 0.55
CA SER A 92 2.50 10.05 0.70
C SER A 92 2.34 8.57 0.34
N LEU A 93 2.95 8.11 -0.75
CA LEU A 93 2.94 6.70 -1.14
C LEU A 93 3.60 5.78 -0.09
N LEU A 94 4.72 6.22 0.50
CA LEU A 94 5.41 5.46 1.55
C LEU A 94 4.57 5.41 2.83
N ASN A 95 3.99 6.54 3.24
CA ASN A 95 3.09 6.63 4.39
C ASN A 95 1.86 5.72 4.21
N PHE A 96 1.30 5.65 2.99
CA PHE A 96 0.23 4.72 2.67
C PHE A 96 0.63 3.26 2.93
N LEU A 97 1.77 2.82 2.40
CA LEU A 97 2.23 1.44 2.55
C LEU A 97 2.59 1.11 4.00
N GLU A 98 3.19 2.05 4.73
CA GLU A 98 3.45 1.91 6.16
C GLU A 98 2.16 1.78 6.96
N ALA A 99 1.15 2.62 6.67
CA ALA A 99 -0.16 2.53 7.30
C ALA A 99 -0.85 1.19 7.02
N VAL A 100 -0.78 0.65 5.79
CA VAL A 100 -1.31 -0.69 5.48
C VAL A 100 -0.65 -1.75 6.36
N VAL A 101 0.67 -1.70 6.55
CA VAL A 101 1.40 -2.62 7.43
C VAL A 101 0.94 -2.47 8.88
N ALA A 102 0.79 -1.24 9.38
CA ALA A 102 0.34 -0.95 10.73
C ALA A 102 -1.06 -1.51 11.00
N TYR A 103 -2.02 -1.24 10.11
CA TYR A 103 -3.38 -1.79 10.20
C TYR A 103 -3.40 -3.31 10.10
N ALA A 104 -2.60 -3.91 9.22
CA ALA A 104 -2.50 -5.37 9.13
C ALA A 104 -2.04 -5.99 10.45
N ARG A 105 -1.09 -5.37 11.15
CA ARG A 105 -0.68 -5.81 12.50
C ARG A 105 -1.77 -5.63 13.54
N TYR A 106 -2.42 -4.47 13.54
CA TYR A 106 -3.50 -4.15 14.47
C TYR A 106 -4.63 -5.17 14.39
N TYR A 107 -5.18 -5.40 13.20
CA TYR A 107 -6.28 -6.33 13.00
C TYR A 107 -5.88 -7.79 13.27
N LYS A 108 -4.65 -8.18 12.94
CA LYS A 108 -4.11 -9.50 13.29
C LYS A 108 -3.96 -9.71 14.80
N ALA A 109 -3.67 -8.65 15.56
CA ALA A 109 -3.61 -8.72 17.02
C ALA A 109 -5.02 -8.87 17.62
N MET A 110 -6.00 -8.10 17.14
CA MET A 110 -7.39 -8.19 17.58
C MET A 110 -7.99 -9.59 17.34
N GLU A 111 -7.75 -10.17 16.16
CA GLU A 111 -8.18 -11.55 15.88
C GLU A 111 -7.64 -12.55 16.91
N LYS A 112 -6.41 -12.38 17.40
CA LYS A 112 -5.85 -13.30 18.41
C LYS A 112 -6.47 -13.13 19.79
N GLU A 113 -6.79 -11.90 20.17
CA GLU A 113 -7.45 -11.61 21.45
C GLU A 113 -8.84 -12.25 21.50
N ASP A 114 -9.63 -12.12 20.43
CA ASP A 114 -10.96 -12.73 20.30
C ASP A 114 -10.94 -14.26 20.42
N TYR A 115 -9.86 -14.92 19.98
CA TYR A 115 -9.69 -16.37 20.12
C TYR A 115 -9.14 -16.80 21.50
N SER A 116 -8.53 -15.91 22.28
CA SER A 116 -7.99 -16.26 23.60
C SER A 116 -9.06 -16.35 24.71
N TRP A 117 -10.26 -15.81 24.44
CA TRP A 117 -11.40 -15.81 25.35
C TRP A 117 -12.47 -16.88 25.04
N ARG A 118 -12.23 -17.74 24.04
CA ARG A 118 -13.10 -18.85 23.64
C ARG A 118 -12.43 -20.19 23.91
#